data_AF-A0A6I4IXQ1-F1
#
_entry.id   AF-A0A6I4IXQ1-F1
#
_cell.length_a   1.000
_cell.length_b   1.000
_cell.length_c   1.000
_cell.angle_alpha   90.00
_cell.angle_beta   90.00
_cell.angle_gamma   90.00
#
_symmetry.space_group_name_H-M   'P 1'
#
loop_
_entity.id
_entity.type
_entity.pdbx_description
1 polymer ?
#
loop_
_entity_poly.entity_id
_entity_poly.type
_entity_poly.pdbx_seq_one_letter_code
_entity_poly.pdbx_strand_id
1 'polypeptide(L)'
;MKRLTPLALLLLAACGLQPLYSGGSGGDVAQALAGVEVAPIPGKNGWLVANALKDRIAAVPSANPRYRLTVELDDKIEGFGIRRDDAITRERRTLRARYQLKDAANGTVLVDATAGSDAGIDVVQSEYATIAAENTALERLAGEVADQIVARIALYAKRTK
;
A
#
# COMPACT_ATOMS: atom_id res chain seq x y z
N MET A 1 28.99 -46.78 15.39
CA MET A 1 27.95 -46.29 14.46
C MET A 1 27.41 -44.99 15.03
N LYS A 2 27.92 -43.87 14.52
CA LYS A 2 27.90 -42.55 15.17
C LYS A 2 26.59 -41.83 14.89
N ARG A 3 26.07 -41.23 15.97
CA ARG A 3 24.87 -40.39 16.09
C ARG A 3 24.97 -39.20 15.12
N LEU A 4 24.29 -39.26 13.98
CA LEU A 4 24.21 -38.17 12.99
C LEU A 4 22.79 -37.59 12.84
N THR A 5 21.83 -38.09 13.60
CA THR A 5 20.41 -37.69 13.54
C THR A 5 20.03 -36.33 14.13
N PRO A 6 20.78 -35.64 15.02
CA PRO A 6 20.28 -34.36 15.57
C PRO A 6 20.53 -33.15 14.65
N LEU A 7 21.31 -33.29 13.57
CA LEU A 7 21.69 -32.15 12.71
C LEU A 7 20.55 -31.73 11.74
N ALA A 8 19.63 -32.64 11.42
CA ALA A 8 18.53 -32.37 10.49
C ALA A 8 17.43 -31.45 11.08
N LEU A 9 17.27 -31.41 12.41
CA LEU A 9 16.22 -30.62 13.06
C LEU A 9 16.55 -29.12 13.15
N LEU A 10 17.84 -28.76 13.14
CA LEU A 10 18.31 -27.36 13.17
C LEU A 10 18.15 -26.64 11.82
N LEU A 11 18.01 -27.39 10.72
CA LEU A 11 17.82 -26.82 9.38
C LEU A 11 16.40 -26.26 9.18
N LEU A 12 15.42 -26.62 10.01
CA LEU A 12 14.05 -26.09 9.90
C LEU A 12 13.88 -24.69 10.54
N ALA A 13 14.76 -24.30 11.47
CA ALA A 13 14.73 -22.97 12.10
C ALA A 13 15.47 -21.89 11.26
N ALA A 14 16.11 -22.28 10.15
CA ALA A 14 16.99 -21.41 9.38
C ALA A 14 16.28 -20.40 8.47
N CYS A 15 14.95 -20.43 8.35
CA CYS A 15 14.24 -19.43 7.51
C CYS A 15 14.30 -18.01 8.10
N GLY A 16 14.52 -17.84 9.41
CA GLY A 16 14.72 -16.51 10.02
C GLY A 16 13.56 -15.51 9.84
N LEU A 17 12.38 -15.96 9.44
CA LEU A 17 11.19 -15.11 9.31
C LEU A 17 10.73 -14.67 10.70
N GLN A 18 10.84 -13.36 10.97
CA GLN A 18 10.34 -12.75 12.19
C GLN A 18 9.02 -12.02 11.91
N PRO A 19 7.92 -12.33 12.64
CA PRO A 19 6.64 -11.63 12.46
C PRO A 19 6.82 -10.10 12.60
N LEU A 20 6.22 -9.35 11.69
CA LEU A 20 6.28 -7.87 11.69
C LEU A 20 5.41 -7.28 12.79
N TYR A 21 4.24 -7.88 13.03
CA TYR A 21 3.26 -7.44 14.02
C TYR A 21 3.31 -8.28 15.30
N SER A 22 4.50 -8.78 15.67
CA SER A 22 4.69 -9.46 16.96
C SER A 22 4.27 -8.53 18.10
N GLY A 23 3.38 -8.99 18.99
CA GLY A 23 2.81 -8.17 20.06
C GLY A 23 1.40 -7.61 19.77
N GLY A 24 0.84 -7.85 18.58
CA GLY A 24 -0.54 -7.47 18.25
C GLY A 24 -0.77 -5.96 18.35
N SER A 25 -1.92 -5.55 18.89
CA SER A 25 -2.28 -4.13 19.07
C SER A 25 -1.38 -3.37 20.05
N GLY A 26 -0.70 -4.07 20.95
CA GLY A 26 0.28 -3.50 21.88
C GLY A 26 1.72 -3.50 21.33
N GLY A 27 1.95 -4.08 20.17
CA GLY A 27 3.27 -4.17 19.56
C GLY A 27 3.80 -2.82 19.06
N ASP A 28 5.11 -2.69 19.03
CA ASP A 28 5.83 -1.47 18.67
C ASP A 28 5.41 -0.89 17.31
N VAL A 29 5.21 -1.76 16.33
CA VAL A 29 4.77 -1.40 14.98
C VAL A 29 3.33 -0.89 14.99
N ALA A 30 2.43 -1.54 15.74
CA ALA A 30 1.04 -1.11 15.84
C ALA A 30 0.92 0.26 16.51
N GLN A 31 1.71 0.52 17.56
CA GLN A 31 1.76 1.82 18.22
C GLN A 31 2.34 2.91 17.30
N ALA A 32 3.39 2.59 16.54
CA ALA A 32 3.97 3.53 15.59
C ALA A 32 2.97 3.90 14.47
N LEU A 33 2.23 2.91 13.94
CA LEU A 33 1.18 3.13 12.95
C LEU A 33 0.02 3.96 13.53
N ALA A 34 -0.44 3.67 14.75
CA ALA A 34 -1.50 4.44 15.40
C ALA A 34 -1.18 5.93 15.58
N GLY A 35 0.11 6.29 15.58
CA GLY A 35 0.58 7.67 15.62
C GLY A 35 0.67 8.38 14.26
N VAL A 36 0.29 7.74 13.16
CA VAL A 36 0.35 8.30 11.80
C VAL A 36 -0.97 8.98 11.42
N GLU A 37 -0.91 10.27 11.13
CA GLU A 37 -2.00 11.02 10.53
C GLU A 37 -1.86 11.04 9.00
N VAL A 38 -2.92 10.66 8.29
CA VAL A 38 -2.97 10.74 6.82
C VAL A 38 -3.47 12.12 6.42
N ALA A 39 -2.64 12.90 5.74
CA ALA A 39 -3.03 14.20 5.20
C ALA A 39 -4.12 14.04 4.12
N PRO A 40 -4.99 15.05 3.90
CA PRO A 40 -5.98 15.00 2.83
C PRO A 40 -5.33 14.79 1.46
N ILE A 41 -5.90 13.87 0.68
CA ILE A 41 -5.49 13.59 -0.70
C ILE A 41 -6.65 14.00 -1.61
N PRO A 42 -6.45 14.93 -2.57
CA PRO A 42 -7.54 15.44 -3.39
C PRO A 42 -8.07 14.38 -4.38
N GLY A 43 -9.32 14.55 -4.79
CA GLY A 43 -9.96 13.72 -5.82
C GLY A 43 -10.55 12.40 -5.32
N LYS A 44 -11.27 11.70 -6.21
CA LYS A 44 -11.89 10.41 -5.91
C LYS A 44 -10.86 9.33 -5.57
N ASN A 45 -9.80 9.23 -6.36
CA ASN A 45 -8.66 8.36 -6.11
C ASN A 45 -7.99 8.68 -4.76
N GLY A 46 -7.84 9.96 -4.44
CA GLY A 46 -7.33 10.43 -3.15
C GLY A 46 -8.18 9.97 -1.97
N TRP A 47 -9.51 10.10 -2.08
CA TRP A 47 -10.43 9.61 -1.05
C TRP A 47 -10.34 8.09 -0.86
N LEU A 48 -10.30 7.32 -1.96
CA LEU A 48 -10.17 5.86 -1.92
C LEU A 48 -8.87 5.43 -1.23
N VAL A 49 -7.74 6.02 -1.62
CA VAL A 49 -6.43 5.71 -1.01
C VAL A 49 -6.40 6.16 0.45
N ALA A 50 -6.90 7.35 0.78
CA ALA A 50 -6.92 7.86 2.14
C ALA A 50 -7.75 6.97 3.08
N ASN A 51 -8.90 6.48 2.62
CA ASN A 51 -9.71 5.54 3.40
C ASN A 51 -9.01 4.19 3.54
N ALA A 52 -8.50 3.64 2.45
CA ALA A 52 -7.77 2.37 2.48
C ALA A 52 -6.55 2.42 3.43
N LEU A 53 -5.86 3.57 3.50
CA LEU A 53 -4.78 3.83 4.45
C LEU A 53 -5.30 3.90 5.89
N LYS A 54 -6.36 4.68 6.14
CA LYS A 54 -6.96 4.81 7.49
C LYS A 54 -7.42 3.46 8.04
N ASP A 55 -8.09 2.66 7.22
CA ASP A 55 -8.57 1.33 7.58
C ASP A 55 -7.43 0.40 8.04
N ARG A 56 -6.23 0.57 7.47
CA ARG A 56 -5.04 -0.23 7.78
C ARG A 56 -4.20 0.31 8.94
N ILE A 57 -4.16 1.63 9.12
CA ILE A 57 -3.24 2.32 10.05
C ILE A 57 -3.80 2.31 11.48
N ALA A 58 -5.09 2.58 11.69
CA ALA A 58 -5.75 2.41 12.99
C ALA A 58 -7.27 2.68 12.92
N ALA A 59 -8.04 1.93 13.70
CA ALA A 59 -9.48 2.15 13.93
C ALA A 59 -9.78 3.29 14.93
N VAL A 60 -8.79 3.79 15.68
CA VAL A 60 -8.95 4.85 16.68
C VAL A 60 -8.02 6.02 16.34
N PRO A 61 -8.56 7.20 16.01
CA PRO A 61 -7.75 8.40 15.77
C PRO A 61 -6.94 8.76 17.02
N SER A 62 -5.62 8.89 16.88
CA SER A 62 -4.79 9.46 17.95
C SER A 62 -5.06 10.96 18.04
N ALA A 63 -5.34 11.46 19.26
CA ALA A 63 -5.54 12.88 19.52
C ALA A 63 -4.27 13.71 19.27
N ASN A 64 -3.09 13.08 19.30
CA ASN A 64 -1.79 13.71 19.05
C ASN A 64 -0.98 12.83 18.08
N PRO A 65 -1.12 13.00 16.76
CA PRO A 65 -0.34 12.25 15.80
C PRO A 65 1.13 12.67 15.84
N ARG A 66 2.03 11.69 15.99
CA ARG A 66 3.48 11.90 16.00
C ARG A 66 4.06 11.99 14.59
N TYR A 67 3.42 11.35 13.64
CA TYR A 67 3.86 11.31 12.25
C TYR A 67 2.76 11.83 11.33
N ARG A 68 3.16 12.53 10.27
CA ARG A 68 2.26 12.98 9.21
C ARG A 68 2.65 12.32 7.90
N LEU A 69 1.70 11.61 7.29
CA LEU A 69 1.83 10.98 5.99
C LEU A 69 1.22 11.89 4.93
N THR A 70 2.06 12.38 4.01
CA THR A 70 1.64 13.12 2.82
C THR A 70 1.75 12.20 1.60
N VAL A 71 0.73 12.18 0.76
CA VAL A 71 0.67 11.34 -0.45
C VAL A 71 0.25 12.18 -1.64
N GLU A 72 1.00 12.09 -2.72
CA GLU A 72 0.72 12.67 -4.03
C GLU A 72 0.45 11.54 -5.01
N LEU A 73 -0.70 11.60 -5.70
CA LEU A 73 -1.15 10.55 -6.62
C LEU A 73 -1.03 10.98 -8.08
N ASP A 74 -0.60 10.04 -8.92
CA ASP A 74 -0.65 10.10 -10.38
C ASP A 74 -1.49 8.90 -10.86
N ASP A 75 -2.64 9.18 -11.46
CA ASP A 75 -3.60 8.17 -11.95
C ASP A 75 -3.79 8.35 -13.44
N LYS A 76 -3.52 7.30 -14.21
CA LYS A 76 -3.53 7.34 -15.67
C LYS A 76 -4.25 6.13 -16.24
N ILE A 77 -5.06 6.36 -17.27
CA ILE A 77 -5.65 5.32 -18.10
C ILE A 77 -5.12 5.49 -19.51
N GLU A 78 -4.59 4.41 -20.08
CA GLU A 78 -4.00 4.40 -21.42
C GLU A 78 -4.56 3.22 -22.23
N GLY A 79 -4.84 3.44 -23.51
CA GLY A 79 -5.17 2.35 -24.43
C GLY A 79 -3.95 1.44 -24.65
N PHE A 80 -4.13 0.13 -24.47
CA PHE A 80 -3.05 -0.86 -24.55
C PHE A 80 -3.25 -1.89 -25.67
N GLY A 81 -4.49 -2.35 -25.90
CA GLY A 81 -4.83 -3.27 -26.99
C GLY A 81 -5.56 -2.53 -28.12
N ILE A 82 -5.08 -2.66 -29.36
CA ILE A 82 -5.67 -2.03 -30.54
C ILE A 82 -6.02 -3.13 -31.56
N ARG A 83 -7.26 -3.10 -32.06
CA ARG A 83 -7.74 -4.01 -33.12
C ARG A 83 -7.38 -3.45 -34.50
N ARG A 84 -7.45 -4.28 -35.55
CA ARG A 84 -7.08 -3.89 -36.93
C ARG A 84 -7.91 -2.73 -37.51
N ASP A 85 -9.05 -2.43 -36.91
CA ASP A 85 -9.93 -1.30 -37.21
C ASP A 85 -9.68 -0.09 -36.29
N ASP A 86 -8.50 -0.03 -35.65
CA ASP A 86 -8.06 0.99 -34.69
C ASP A 86 -8.91 1.13 -33.41
N ALA A 87 -9.81 0.17 -33.15
CA ALA A 87 -10.58 0.16 -31.91
C ALA A 87 -9.74 -0.30 -30.70
N ILE A 88 -9.78 0.45 -29.60
CA ILE A 88 -9.17 0.04 -28.33
C ILE A 88 -9.96 -1.15 -27.77
N THR A 89 -9.30 -2.27 -27.53
CA THR A 89 -9.90 -3.49 -26.95
C THR A 89 -9.52 -3.69 -25.49
N ARG A 90 -8.45 -3.04 -25.03
CA ARG A 90 -7.97 -3.15 -23.66
C ARG A 90 -7.28 -1.87 -23.23
N GLU A 91 -7.60 -1.41 -22.04
CA GLU A 91 -6.96 -0.29 -21.38
C GLU A 91 -6.08 -0.78 -20.23
N ARG A 92 -5.10 0.03 -19.84
CA ARG A 92 -4.34 -0.15 -18.61
C ARG A 92 -4.49 1.09 -17.77
N ARG A 93 -5.01 0.92 -16.56
CA ARG A 93 -5.01 1.95 -15.52
C ARG A 93 -3.79 1.77 -14.64
N THR A 94 -3.02 2.83 -14.43
CA THR A 94 -1.85 2.85 -13.54
C THR A 94 -2.08 3.87 -12.44
N LEU A 95 -1.96 3.45 -11.19
CA LEU A 95 -2.00 4.32 -10.03
C LEU A 95 -0.61 4.35 -9.38
N ARG A 96 0.03 5.52 -9.37
CA ARG A 96 1.30 5.76 -8.67
C ARG A 96 1.07 6.72 -7.51
N ALA A 97 1.76 6.47 -6.42
CA ALA A 97 1.73 7.29 -5.22
C ALA A 97 3.15 7.61 -4.80
N ARG A 98 3.53 8.88 -4.81
CA ARG A 98 4.72 9.36 -4.10
C ARG A 98 4.28 9.76 -2.70
N TYR A 99 4.98 9.31 -1.67
CA TYR A 99 4.59 9.57 -0.31
C TYR A 99 5.77 9.89 0.59
N GLN A 100 5.50 10.72 1.59
CA GLN A 100 6.46 11.13 2.60
C GLN A 100 5.88 10.93 4.00
N LEU A 101 6.62 10.25 4.86
CA LEU A 101 6.35 10.21 6.29
C LEU A 101 7.23 11.26 6.99
N LYS A 102 6.62 12.22 7.65
CA LYS A 102 7.31 13.31 8.37
C LYS A 102 7.07 13.22 9.87
N ASP A 103 8.07 13.58 10.66
CA ASP A 103 7.89 13.84 12.09
C ASP A 103 7.04 15.12 12.27
N ALA A 104 5.96 15.05 13.04
CA ALA A 104 5.03 16.16 13.23
C ALA A 104 5.62 17.30 14.09
N ALA A 105 6.61 17.03 14.95
CA ALA A 105 7.23 18.03 15.80
C ALA A 105 8.27 18.87 15.04
N ASN A 106 9.14 18.21 14.27
CA ASN A 106 10.31 18.86 13.67
C ASN A 106 10.24 18.96 12.13
N GLY A 107 9.24 18.33 11.49
CA GLY A 107 9.07 18.32 10.04
C GLY A 107 10.07 17.45 9.27
N THR A 108 10.93 16.70 9.96
CA THR A 108 11.95 15.85 9.35
C THR A 108 11.31 14.74 8.53
N VAL A 109 11.77 14.55 7.29
CA VAL A 109 11.33 13.44 6.43
C VAL A 109 11.99 12.15 6.90
N LEU A 110 11.19 11.21 7.36
CA LEU A 110 11.61 9.90 7.84
C LEU A 110 11.61 8.86 6.72
N VAL A 111 10.63 8.95 5.82
CA VAL A 111 10.49 8.09 4.63
C VAL A 111 10.11 8.97 3.45
N ASP A 112 10.79 8.83 2.32
CA ASP A 112 10.35 9.31 1.00
C ASP A 112 10.45 8.13 0.04
N ALA A 113 9.31 7.71 -0.51
CA ALA A 113 9.24 6.53 -1.35
C ALA A 113 8.06 6.62 -2.33
N THR A 114 8.04 5.66 -3.25
CA THR A 114 6.96 5.49 -4.21
C THR A 114 6.31 4.11 -4.05
N ALA A 115 5.00 4.08 -4.21
CA ALA A 115 4.18 2.89 -4.30
C ALA A 115 3.35 2.97 -5.57
N GLY A 116 2.92 1.83 -6.10
CA GLY A 116 2.10 1.85 -7.30
C GLY A 116 1.72 0.47 -7.78
N SER A 117 0.64 0.44 -8.54
CA SER A 117 0.14 -0.76 -9.20
C SER A 117 -0.56 -0.39 -10.51
N ASP A 118 -0.83 -1.39 -11.32
CA ASP A 118 -1.56 -1.25 -12.58
C ASP A 118 -2.56 -2.39 -12.79
N ALA A 119 -3.64 -2.08 -13.49
CA ALA A 119 -4.74 -3.00 -13.78
C ALA A 119 -5.14 -2.89 -15.24
N GLY A 120 -5.32 -4.05 -15.88
CA GLY A 120 -5.89 -4.13 -17.23
C GLY A 120 -7.41 -4.14 -17.19
N ILE A 121 -8.04 -3.39 -18.10
CA ILE A 121 -9.49 -3.26 -18.23
C ILE A 121 -9.87 -3.63 -19.66
N ASP A 122 -10.83 -4.53 -19.81
CA ASP A 122 -11.33 -4.91 -21.14
C ASP A 122 -12.41 -3.92 -21.59
N VAL A 123 -12.24 -3.37 -22.79
CA VAL A 123 -13.18 -2.42 -23.38
C VAL A 123 -14.25 -3.22 -24.14
N VAL A 124 -15.49 -3.12 -23.68
CA VAL A 124 -16.64 -3.84 -24.25
C VAL A 124 -17.61 -2.87 -24.93
N GLN A 125 -18.59 -3.40 -25.67
CA GLN A 125 -19.56 -2.58 -26.41
C GLN A 125 -20.41 -1.66 -25.53
N SER A 126 -20.61 -2.03 -24.26
CA SER A 126 -21.34 -1.19 -23.30
C SER A 126 -20.38 -0.22 -22.60
N GLU A 127 -20.51 1.07 -22.90
CA GLU A 127 -19.72 2.12 -22.24
C GLU A 127 -19.88 2.11 -20.72
N TYR A 128 -21.11 1.88 -20.22
CA TYR A 128 -21.36 1.75 -18.80
C TYR A 128 -20.55 0.62 -18.16
N ALA A 129 -20.47 -0.55 -18.83
CA ALA A 129 -19.70 -1.68 -18.32
C ALA A 129 -18.20 -1.36 -18.26
N THR A 130 -17.67 -0.63 -19.24
CA THR A 130 -16.27 -0.16 -19.24
C THR A 130 -16.01 0.80 -18.07
N ILE A 131 -16.87 1.81 -17.87
CA ILE A 131 -16.73 2.78 -16.77
C ILE A 131 -16.86 2.09 -15.39
N ALA A 132 -17.77 1.12 -15.26
CA ALA A 132 -17.90 0.33 -14.04
C ALA A 132 -16.63 -0.50 -13.75
N ALA A 133 -16.02 -1.08 -14.79
CA ALA A 133 -14.76 -1.79 -14.69
C ALA A 133 -13.59 -0.87 -14.32
N GLU A 134 -13.50 0.34 -14.90
CA GLU A 134 -12.51 1.36 -14.53
C GLU A 134 -12.60 1.77 -13.05
N ASN A 135 -13.82 1.95 -12.54
CA ASN A 135 -14.05 2.29 -11.13
C ASN A 135 -13.64 1.13 -10.21
N THR A 136 -14.02 -0.10 -10.56
CA THR A 136 -13.61 -1.30 -9.81
C THR A 136 -12.09 -1.46 -9.81
N ALA A 137 -11.43 -1.18 -10.94
CA ALA A 137 -9.98 -1.19 -11.04
C ALA A 137 -9.35 -0.13 -10.10
N LEU A 138 -9.89 1.08 -10.07
CA LEU A 138 -9.40 2.12 -9.16
C LEU A 138 -9.51 1.74 -7.68
N GLU A 139 -10.64 1.17 -7.27
CA GLU A 139 -10.85 0.71 -5.88
C GLU A 139 -9.83 -0.36 -5.48
N ARG A 140 -9.56 -1.31 -6.37
CA ARG A 140 -8.53 -2.35 -6.16
C ARG A 140 -7.12 -1.76 -6.08
N LEU A 141 -6.76 -0.90 -7.03
CA LEU A 141 -5.47 -0.23 -7.08
C LEU A 141 -5.22 0.62 -5.83
N ALA A 142 -6.26 1.32 -5.34
CA ALA A 142 -6.16 2.11 -4.12
C ALA A 142 -5.83 1.23 -2.89
N GLY A 143 -6.46 0.06 -2.79
CA GLY A 143 -6.15 -0.94 -1.76
C GLY A 143 -4.71 -1.43 -1.84
N GLU A 144 -4.26 -1.84 -3.02
CA GLU A 144 -2.89 -2.35 -3.24
C GLU A 144 -1.81 -1.31 -2.93
N VAL A 145 -2.03 -0.05 -3.35
CA VAL A 145 -1.13 1.06 -3.04
C VAL A 145 -1.09 1.32 -1.52
N ALA A 146 -2.24 1.30 -0.85
CA ALA A 146 -2.29 1.47 0.60
C ALA A 146 -1.55 0.34 1.34
N ASP A 147 -1.69 -0.92 0.91
CA ASP A 147 -0.96 -2.07 1.45
C ASP A 147 0.56 -1.88 1.34
N GLN A 148 1.05 -1.46 0.17
CA GLN A 148 2.48 -1.20 -0.06
C GLN A 148 3.02 -0.09 0.87
N ILE A 149 2.27 1.01 1.01
CA ILE A 149 2.65 2.15 1.87
C ILE A 149 2.72 1.71 3.34
N VAL A 150 1.68 1.06 3.84
CA VAL A 150 1.59 0.62 5.24
C VAL A 150 2.67 -0.41 5.54
N ALA A 151 2.91 -1.38 4.65
CA ALA A 151 3.99 -2.34 4.81
C ALA A 151 5.36 -1.64 4.92
N ARG A 152 5.62 -0.61 4.10
CA ARG A 152 6.87 0.15 4.17
C ARG A 152 7.01 0.92 5.48
N ILE A 153 5.96 1.59 5.94
CA ILE A 153 5.98 2.33 7.21
C ILE A 153 6.16 1.36 8.38
N ALA A 154 5.48 0.20 8.37
CA ALA A 154 5.62 -0.82 9.39
C ALA A 154 7.06 -1.37 9.46
N LEU A 155 7.70 -1.59 8.32
CA LEU A 155 9.11 -1.98 8.25
C LEU A 155 10.04 -0.89 8.80
N TYR A 156 9.77 0.38 8.52
CA TYR A 156 10.53 1.49 9.08
C TYR A 156 10.40 1.54 10.62
N ALA A 157 9.18 1.42 11.13
CA ALA A 157 8.91 1.39 12.57
C ALA A 157 9.66 0.24 13.28
N LYS A 158 9.69 -0.95 12.68
CA LYS A 158 10.43 -2.10 13.23
C LYS A 158 11.95 -1.91 13.25
N ARG A 159 12.52 -1.16 12.31
CA ARG A 159 13.98 -0.94 12.21
C ARG A 159 14.52 0.16 13.12
N THR A 160 13.65 1.07 13.55
CA THR A 160 14.05 2.29 14.27
C THR A 160 13.85 2.17 15.79
N LYS A 161 13.32 1.02 16.26
CA LYS A 161 13.43 0.58 17.66
C LYS A 161 14.60 -0.37 17.81
#